data_AF-A0A7J9M2B7-F1
#
_entry.id   AF-A0A7J9M2B7-F1
#
_cell.length_a   1.000
_cell.length_b   1.000
_cell.length_c   1.000
_cell.angle_alpha   90.00
_cell.angle_beta   90.00
_cell.angle_gamma   90.00
#
_symmetry.space_group_name_H-M   'P 1'
#
loop_
_entity.id
_entity.type
_entity.pdbx_description
1 polymer ?
#
loop_
_entity_poly.entity_id
_entity_poly.type
_entity_poly.pdbx_seq_one_letter_code
_entity_poly.pdbx_strand_id
1 'polypeptide(L)'
;MKNAQQTTNDKLWNSSSEVLTLTDKKVWQGSHYADFPEIIEDGDAGEFTNESVTDDADIPGPVAGLVYRDRDGTKWVVSWSNSTIFNHNTLLLP
;
A
#
# COMPACT_ATOMS: atom_id res chain seq x y z
N MET A 1 2.93 23.67 17.86
CA MET A 1 3.84 22.84 17.05
C MET A 1 3.13 22.58 15.73
N LYS A 2 3.83 22.65 14.59
CA LYS A 2 3.25 22.26 13.30
C LYS A 2 3.60 20.80 13.10
N ASN A 3 2.59 19.94 13.05
CA ASN A 3 2.79 18.53 12.75
C ASN A 3 3.26 18.42 11.31
N ALA A 4 4.28 17.60 11.09
CA ALA A 4 4.82 17.36 9.77
C ALA A 4 4.15 16.07 9.22
N GLN A 5 3.60 16.13 8.00
CA GLN A 5 2.83 15.03 7.39
C GLN A 5 3.42 14.62 6.04
N GLN A 6 3.58 13.32 5.81
CA GLN A 6 3.84 12.74 4.49
C GLN A 6 2.74 11.77 4.10
N THR A 7 2.31 11.86 2.84
CA THR A 7 1.18 11.11 2.33
C THR A 7 1.56 10.42 1.04
N THR A 8 1.19 9.16 0.90
CA THR A 8 1.18 8.45 -0.38
C THR A 8 -0.25 8.18 -0.77
N ASN A 9 -0.60 8.57 -2.00
CA ASN A 9 -1.88 8.26 -2.63
C ASN A 9 -1.59 7.26 -3.74
N ASP A 10 -2.11 6.06 -3.59
CA ASP A 10 -1.81 4.95 -4.48
C ASP A 10 -3.09 4.38 -5.08
N LYS A 11 -2.90 3.73 -6.24
CA LYS A 11 -3.94 3.05 -6.99
C LYS A 11 -3.45 1.67 -7.41
N LEU A 12 -4.17 0.63 -7.02
CA LEU A 12 -3.92 -0.75 -7.42
C LEU A 12 -4.94 -1.16 -8.46
N TRP A 13 -4.45 -1.41 -9.67
CA TRP A 13 -5.25 -1.91 -10.78
C TRP A 13 -5.15 -3.44 -10.85
N ASN A 14 -6.30 -4.12 -10.87
CA ASN A 14 -6.35 -5.56 -11.09
C ASN A 14 -6.63 -5.86 -12.57
N SER A 15 -5.74 -6.64 -13.18
CA SER A 15 -5.88 -7.16 -14.55
C SER A 15 -5.60 -8.66 -14.63
N SER A 16 -5.81 -9.37 -13.52
CA SER A 16 -5.47 -10.79 -13.39
C SER A 16 -6.53 -11.73 -13.94
N SER A 17 -7.67 -11.22 -14.45
CA SER A 17 -8.86 -12.01 -14.80
C SER A 17 -9.54 -12.71 -13.62
N GLU A 18 -9.09 -12.45 -12.39
CA GLU A 18 -9.59 -13.03 -11.15
C GLU A 18 -9.87 -11.93 -10.11
N VAL A 19 -10.70 -12.24 -9.11
CA VAL A 19 -10.92 -11.35 -7.96
C VAL A 19 -9.75 -11.46 -7.00
N LEU A 20 -9.17 -10.32 -6.60
CA LEU A 20 -8.09 -10.26 -5.62
C LEU A 20 -8.64 -9.88 -4.25
N THR A 21 -8.38 -10.72 -3.25
CA THR A 21 -8.76 -10.47 -1.85
C THR A 21 -7.51 -10.21 -1.00
N LEU A 22 -7.51 -9.13 -0.21
CA LEU A 22 -6.46 -8.82 0.74
C LEU A 22 -6.47 -9.86 1.86
N THR A 23 -5.35 -10.56 2.03
CA THR A 23 -5.21 -11.66 3.01
C THR A 23 -4.22 -11.35 4.11
N ASP A 24 -3.28 -10.43 3.88
CA ASP A 24 -2.33 -9.98 4.89
C ASP A 24 -1.88 -8.55 4.60
N LYS A 25 -1.51 -7.82 5.66
CA LYS A 25 -0.97 -6.47 5.57
C LYS A 25 0.04 -6.21 6.67
N LYS A 26 1.08 -5.47 6.31
CA LYS A 26 2.09 -5.00 7.25
C LYS A 26 2.44 -3.55 6.97
N VAL A 27 2.21 -2.70 7.97
CA VAL A 27 2.67 -1.31 7.95
C VAL A 27 3.90 -1.24 8.85
N TRP A 28 5.04 -0.88 8.27
CA TRP A 28 6.30 -0.67 9.00
C TRP A 28 6.44 0.78 9.45
N GLN A 29 6.02 1.73 8.62
CA GLN A 29 6.06 3.18 8.90
C GLN A 29 4.80 3.83 8.33
N GLY A 30 4.26 4.84 9.01
CA GLY A 30 3.01 5.49 8.66
C GLY A 30 1.80 4.96 9.43
N SER A 31 0.61 5.26 8.93
CA SER A 31 -0.66 5.03 9.62
C SER A 31 -1.10 3.58 9.45
N HIS A 32 -1.30 2.91 10.58
CA HIS A 32 -1.90 1.58 10.64
C HIS A 32 -3.42 1.60 10.38
N TYR A 33 -4.02 2.80 10.32
CA TYR A 33 -5.45 3.02 10.07
C TYR A 33 -5.78 3.32 8.61
N ALA A 34 -4.81 3.17 7.70
CA ALA A 34 -5.09 3.31 6.28
C ALA A 34 -6.11 2.27 5.81
N ASP A 35 -7.07 2.74 5.01
CA ASP A 35 -8.12 1.94 4.44
C ASP A 35 -7.62 1.33 3.13
N PHE A 36 -7.04 0.14 3.23
CA PHE A 36 -6.55 -0.60 2.07
C PHE A 36 -7.71 -1.38 1.42
N PRO A 37 -7.83 -1.38 0.08
CA PRO A 37 -8.91 -2.05 -0.60
C PRO A 37 -8.86 -3.56 -0.32
N GLU A 38 -9.89 -4.10 0.32
CA GLU A 38 -9.94 -5.50 0.72
C GLU A 38 -10.25 -6.44 -0.44
N ILE A 39 -11.01 -5.97 -1.43
CA ILE A 39 -11.41 -6.72 -2.63
C ILE A 39 -11.18 -5.82 -3.84
N ILE A 40 -10.55 -6.36 -4.89
CA ILE A 40 -10.39 -5.69 -6.18
C ILE A 40 -10.85 -6.66 -7.27
N GLU A 41 -11.96 -6.34 -7.93
CA GLU A 41 -12.50 -7.10 -9.07
C GLU A 41 -11.57 -6.99 -10.30
N ASP A 42 -11.67 -7.93 -11.23
CA ASP A 42 -10.93 -7.83 -12.49
C ASP A 42 -11.37 -6.60 -13.30
N GLY A 43 -10.40 -5.84 -13.81
CA GLY A 43 -10.65 -4.60 -14.54
C GLY A 43 -11.02 -3.42 -13.65
N ASP A 44 -11.03 -3.57 -12.33
CA ASP A 44 -11.24 -2.49 -11.38
C ASP A 44 -9.94 -2.05 -10.71
N ALA A 45 -10.02 -0.94 -9.97
CA ALA A 45 -8.93 -0.49 -9.12
C ALA A 45 -9.39 -0.07 -7.73
N GLY A 46 -8.55 -0.40 -6.74
CA GLY A 46 -8.65 0.12 -5.39
C GLY A 46 -7.69 1.30 -5.21
N GLU A 47 -8.18 2.40 -4.66
CA GLU A 47 -7.38 3.55 -4.28
C GLU A 47 -7.22 3.58 -2.77
N PHE A 48 -6.04 3.98 -2.29
CA PHE A 48 -5.79 4.13 -0.86
C PHE A 48 -4.82 5.27 -0.58
N THR A 49 -4.92 5.78 0.65
CA THR A 49 -4.04 6.79 1.18
C THR A 49 -3.34 6.26 2.43
N ASN A 50 -2.02 6.29 2.45
CA ASN A 50 -1.22 5.99 3.64
C ASN A 50 -0.43 7.22 4.08
N GLU A 51 -0.59 7.60 5.34
CA GLU A 51 -0.05 8.84 5.89
C GLU A 51 0.93 8.55 7.02
N SER A 52 2.01 9.31 7.12
CA SER A 52 2.91 9.34 8.27
C SER A 52 2.80 10.71 8.92
N VAL A 53 2.43 10.73 10.20
CA VAL A 53 2.30 11.94 11.01
C VAL A 53 3.24 11.79 12.20
N THR A 54 4.16 12.75 12.36
CA THR A 54 5.05 12.82 13.51
C THR A 54 5.21 14.26 13.99
N ASP A 55 5.57 14.42 15.26
CA ASP A 55 5.96 15.70 15.86
C ASP A 55 7.42 16.06 15.54
N ASP A 56 8.18 15.12 14.96
CA ASP A 56 9.57 15.31 14.55
C ASP A 56 9.68 15.97 13.16
N ALA A 57 10.73 16.77 12.97
CA ALA A 57 10.98 17.46 11.70
C ALA A 57 11.41 16.49 10.57
N ASP A 58 11.97 15.33 10.92
CA ASP A 58 12.33 14.25 9.99
C ASP A 58 11.22 13.21 9.98
N ILE A 59 10.27 13.34 9.04
CA ILE A 59 9.20 12.36 8.86
C ILE A 59 9.74 11.20 8.02
N PRO A 60 9.82 9.96 8.56
CA PRO A 60 9.89 8.80 7.71
C PRO A 60 8.53 8.66 7.00
N GLY A 61 8.51 8.77 5.68
CA GLY A 61 7.27 8.56 4.95
C GLY A 61 6.82 7.10 5.00
N PRO A 62 5.61 6.83 4.50
CA PRO A 62 4.94 5.57 4.70
C PRO A 62 5.67 4.39 4.03
N VAL A 63 5.75 3.28 4.77
CA VAL A 63 6.34 2.02 4.33
C VAL A 63 5.40 0.89 4.72
N ALA A 64 4.86 0.20 3.72
CA ALA A 64 3.92 -0.89 3.96
C ALA A 64 3.92 -1.92 2.83
N GLY A 65 3.30 -3.05 3.13
CA GLY A 65 3.16 -4.18 2.22
C GLY A 65 1.81 -4.85 2.40
N LEU A 66 1.24 -5.29 1.29
CA LEU A 66 -0.07 -5.93 1.18
C LEU A 66 0.10 -7.26 0.45
N VAL A 67 -0.66 -8.26 0.87
CA VAL A 67 -0.70 -9.58 0.20
C VAL A 67 -2.12 -9.84 -0.25
N TYR A 68 -2.32 -9.81 -1.56
CA TYR A 68 -3.56 -10.22 -2.20
C TYR A 68 -3.50 -11.67 -2.61
N ARG A 69 -4.67 -12.30 -2.70
CA ARG A 69 -4.81 -13.68 -3.15
C ARG A 69 -5.96 -13.80 -4.13
N ASP A 70 -5.74 -14.54 -5.21
CA ASP A 70 -6.81 -14.97 -6.10
C ASP A 70 -7.54 -16.21 -5.53
N ARG A 71 -8.56 -16.67 -6.24
CA ARG A 71 -9.34 -17.86 -5.87
C ARG A 71 -8.51 -19.15 -5.92
N ASP A 72 -7.54 -19.23 -6.84
CA ASP A 72 -6.68 -20.39 -7.04
C ASP A 72 -5.55 -20.47 -6.00
N GLY A 73 -5.39 -19.42 -5.20
CA GLY A 73 -4.46 -19.36 -4.08
C GLY A 73 -3.11 -18.72 -4.41
N THR A 74 -2.92 -18.20 -5.63
CA THR A 74 -1.77 -17.40 -6.04
C THR A 74 -1.69 -16.14 -5.19
N LYS A 75 -0.49 -15.81 -4.73
CA LYS A 75 -0.26 -14.63 -3.89
C LYS A 75 0.38 -13.51 -4.69
N TRP A 76 -0.15 -12.32 -4.52
CA TRP A 76 0.33 -11.08 -5.10
C TRP A 76 0.82 -10.17 -3.98
N VAL A 77 2.11 -9.83 -4.00
CA VAL A 77 2.72 -9.00 -2.97
C VAL A 77 2.97 -7.61 -3.52
N VAL A 78 2.36 -6.62 -2.88
CA VAL A 78 2.55 -5.19 -3.17
C VAL A 78 3.32 -4.60 -2.01
N SER A 79 4.42 -3.89 -2.27
CA SER A 79 5.15 -3.18 -1.22
C SER A 79 5.65 -1.84 -1.73
N TRP A 80 5.58 -0.82 -0.87
CA TRP A 80 6.09 0.50 -1.16
C TRP A 80 6.87 1.08 0.01
N SER A 81 7.74 2.02 -0.33
CA SER A 81 8.43 2.88 0.60
C SER A 81 8.47 4.26 -0.02
N ASN A 82 7.85 5.22 0.66
CA ASN A 82 7.97 6.63 0.33
C ASN A 82 8.88 7.29 1.36
N SER A 83 10.13 6.87 1.40
CA SER A 83 11.14 7.54 2.22
C SER A 83 11.60 8.81 1.49
N THR A 84 11.83 9.90 2.23
CA THR A 84 12.48 11.12 1.72
C THR A 84 13.82 10.87 1.01
N ILE A 85 14.38 9.66 1.14
CA ILE A 85 15.69 9.29 0.62
C ILE A 85 15.59 8.44 -0.68
N PHE A 86 14.49 7.71 -0.95
CA PHE A 86 14.34 6.87 -2.15
C PHE A 86 12.86 6.56 -2.47
N ASN A 87 12.42 6.87 -3.69
CA ASN A 87 11.16 6.36 -4.26
C ASN A 87 11.43 5.05 -5.00
N HIS A 88 10.93 3.92 -4.50
CA HIS A 88 10.97 2.64 -5.22
C HIS A 88 9.58 1.97 -5.17
N ASN A 89 8.90 1.98 -6.32
CA ASN A 89 7.70 1.17 -6.53
C ASN A 89 8.15 -0.16 -7.15
N THR A 90 8.04 -1.26 -6.40
CA THR A 90 8.31 -2.59 -6.95
C THR A 90 6.99 -3.33 -7.07
N LEU A 91 6.56 -3.55 -8.31
CA LEU A 91 5.51 -4.50 -8.64
C LEU A 91 6.19 -5.84 -8.94
N LEU A 92 6.08 -6.82 -8.04
CA LEU A 92 6.52 -8.18 -8.35
C LEU A 92 5.34 -8.90 -9.00
N LEU A 93 5.36 -8.96 -10.33
CA LEU A 93 4.51 -9.88 -11.09
C LEU A 93 5.11 -11.29 -11.01
N PRO A 94 4.27 -12.35 -11.02
CA PRO A 94 4.75 -13.70 -11.27
C PRO A 94 5.40 -13.86 -12.66
#